data_AF-A0A081DCM3-F1
#
_entry.id   AF-A0A081DCM3-F1
#
_cell.length_a   1.000
_cell.length_b   1.000
_cell.length_c   1.000
_cell.angle_alpha   90.00
_cell.angle_beta   90.00
_cell.angle_gamma   90.00
#
_symmetry.space_group_name_H-M   'P 1'
#
loop_
_entity.id
_entity.type
_entity.pdbx_description
1 polymer ?
#
loop_
_entity_poly.entity_id
_entity_poly.type
_entity_poly.pdbx_seq_one_letter_code
_entity_poly.pdbx_strand_id
1 'polypeptide(L)' 'MKAYVFPGQGAQFTGMGKDLYDQFPEAKALFNKADEILGLKFQKSCLKELLRN' A
#
# COMPACT_ATOMS: atom_id res chain seq x y z
N MET A 1 28.51 -8.10 4.34
CA MET A 1 27.72 -7.51 3.24
C MET A 1 26.25 -7.80 3.49
N LYS A 2 25.35 -6.82 3.31
CA LYS A 2 23.90 -6.99 3.53
C LYS A 2 23.19 -6.88 2.18
N ALA A 3 22.14 -7.69 2.00
CA ALA A 3 21.29 -7.67 0.81
C ALA A 3 19.83 -7.44 1.23
N TYR A 4 19.08 -6.73 0.40
CA TYR A 4 17.65 -6.56 0.55
C TYR A 4 16.95 -7.37 -0.52
N VAL A 5 15.96 -8.16 -0.12
CA VAL A 5 15.13 -8.97 -1.01
C VAL A 5 13.68 -8.59 -0.82
N PHE A 6 12.93 -8.53 -1.90
CA PHE A 6 11.53 -8.14 -1.90
C PHE A 6 10.67 -9.34 -2.36
N PRO A 7 9.58 -9.66 -1.66
CA PRO A 7 8.73 -10.79 -2.02
C PRO A 7 8.01 -10.55 -3.35
N GLY A 8 7.74 -11.62 -4.09
CA GLY A 8 6.99 -11.59 -5.34
C GLY A 8 5.47 -11.70 -5.14
N GLN A 9 4.77 -11.96 -6.25
CA GLN A 9 3.32 -12.20 -6.24
C GLN A 9 2.92 -13.42 -5.39
N GLY A 10 1.76 -13.35 -4.75
CA GLY A 10 1.23 -14.37 -3.85
C GLY A 10 1.40 -14.06 -2.37
N ALA A 11 2.27 -13.11 -2.01
CA ALA A 11 2.46 -12.64 -0.64
C ALA A 11 1.47 -11.54 -0.21
N GLN A 12 0.68 -11.00 -1.14
CA GLN A 12 -0.25 -9.90 -0.85
C GLN A 12 -1.45 -10.35 0.01
N PHE A 13 -1.94 -9.44 0.84
CA PHE A 13 -3.14 -9.63 1.65
C PHE A 13 -3.91 -8.32 1.81
N THR A 14 -5.20 -8.42 2.15
CA THR A 14 -6.06 -7.25 2.39
C THR A 14 -5.53 -6.42 3.57
N GLY A 15 -5.40 -5.10 3.38
CA GLY A 15 -4.84 -4.20 4.39
C GLY A 15 -3.31 -4.08 4.35
N MET A 16 -2.64 -4.73 3.39
CA MET A 16 -1.19 -4.64 3.22
C MET A 16 -0.75 -3.18 3.05
N GLY A 17 0.26 -2.78 3.82
CA GLY A 17 0.81 -1.41 3.76
C GLY A 17 0.04 -0.36 4.55
N LYS A 18 -1.04 -0.72 5.27
CA LYS A 18 -1.81 0.22 6.12
C LYS A 18 -0.97 0.88 7.19
N ASP A 19 -0.22 0.10 7.96
CA ASP A 19 0.65 0.65 9.01
C ASP A 19 1.70 1.61 8.44
N LEU A 20 2.25 1.28 7.26
CA LEU A 20 3.20 2.15 6.58
C LEU A 20 2.53 3.46 6.14
N TYR A 21 1.35 3.36 5.52
CA TYR A 21 0.57 4.50 5.06
C TYR A 21 0.17 5.44 6.21
N ASP A 22 -0.24 4.87 7.36
CA ASP A 22 -0.72 5.64 8.50
C ASP A 22 0.43 6.30 9.29
N GLN A 23 1.59 5.64 9.39
CA GLN A 23 2.69 6.10 10.25
C GLN A 23 3.74 6.95 9.52
N PHE A 24 3.91 6.77 8.20
CA PHE A 24 4.99 7.43 7.46
C PHE A 24 4.43 8.34 6.36
N PRO A 25 4.61 9.68 6.47
CA PRO A 25 4.18 10.62 5.45
C PRO A 25 4.71 10.31 4.04
N GLU A 26 5.92 9.77 3.94
CA GLU A 26 6.56 9.37 2.68
C GLU A 26 5.80 8.22 2.01
N ALA A 27 5.35 7.23 2.80
CA ALA A 27 4.54 6.13 2.28
C ALA A 27 3.19 6.67 1.75
N LYS A 28 2.53 7.53 2.52
CA LYS A 28 1.28 8.19 2.11
C LYS A 28 1.42 8.97 0.81
N ALA A 29 2.52 9.71 0.65
CA ALA A 29 2.81 10.44 -0.59
C ALA A 29 2.98 9.49 -1.80
N LEU A 30 3.63 8.33 -1.61
CA LEU A 30 3.79 7.33 -2.67
C LEU A 30 2.46 6.70 -3.09
N PHE A 31 1.58 6.37 -2.14
CA PHE A 31 0.23 5.88 -2.43
C PHE A 31 -0.60 6.92 -3.20
N ASN A 32 -0.55 8.19 -2.79
CA ASN A 32 -1.25 9.27 -3.50
C ASN A 32 -0.73 9.47 -4.94
N LYS A 33 0.60 9.41 -5.13
CA LYS A 33 1.20 9.48 -6.46
C LYS A 33 0.76 8.30 -7.34
N ALA A 34 0.62 7.10 -6.77
CA ALA A 34 0.10 5.95 -7.50
C ALA A 34 -1.37 6.17 -7.92
N ASP A 35 -2.21 6.70 -7.03
CA ASP A 35 -3.59 7.05 -7.36
C ASP A 35 -3.68 8.06 -8.52
N GLU A 36 -2.83 9.09 -8.51
CA GLU A 36 -2.75 10.11 -9.57
C GLU A 36 -2.36 9.51 -10.93
N ILE A 37 -1.32 8.67 -10.95
CA ILE A 37 -0.82 8.02 -12.18
C ILE A 37 -1.85 7.05 -12.75
N LEU A 38 -2.52 6.29 -11.89
CA LEU A 38 -3.48 5.26 -12.31
C LEU A 38 -4.88 5.82 -12.59
N GLY A 39 -5.18 7.06 -12.15
CA GLY A 39 -6.50 7.67 -12.28
C GLY A 39 -7.59 6.97 -11.45
N LEU A 40 -7.20 6.19 -10.43
CA LEU A 40 -8.11 5.45 -9.56
C LEU A 40 -7.60 5.45 -8.12
N LYS A 41 -8.49 5.18 -7.16
CA LYS A 41 -8.13 5.08 -5.73
C LYS A 41 -7.49 3.72 -5.42
N PHE A 42 -6.27 3.50 -5.89
CA PHE A 42 -5.49 2.28 -5.70
C PHE A 42 -5.30 1.98 -4.21
N GLN A 43 -4.96 2.99 -3.42
CA GLN A 43 -4.82 2.86 -1.98
C GLN A 43 -6.08 2.27 -1.31
N LYS A 44 -7.29 2.56 -1.80
CA LYS A 44 -8.54 2.00 -1.26
C LYS A 44 -8.64 0.48 -1.48
N SER A 45 -8.07 -0.03 -2.57
CA SER A 45 -8.07 -1.47 -2.85
C SER A 45 -7.07 -2.23 -1.97
N CYS A 46 -5.90 -1.63 -1.73
CA CYS A 46 -4.79 -2.24 -0.98
C CYS A 46 -4.96 -2.09 0.55
N LEU A 47 -5.23 -0.87 1.02
CA LEU A 47 -5.30 -0.50 2.44
C LEU A 47 -6.64 -0.84 3.11
N LYS A 48 -7.49 -1.62 2.42
CA LYS A 48 -8.86 -1.89 2.81
C LYS A 48 -8.90 -2.55 4.19
N GLU A 49 -9.26 -1.81 5.23
CA GLU A 49 -10.03 -2.39 6.33
C GLU A 49 -11.44 -2.68 5.79
N LEU A 50 -12.06 -3.74 6.29
CA LEU A 50 -13.43 -4.09 5.94
C LEU A 50 -14.31 -2.83 5.81
N LEU A 51 -14.99 -2.65 4.67
CA LEU A 51 -16.35 -2.14 4.72
C LEU A 51 -17.17 -3.21 5.48
N ARG A 52 -16.91 -3.34 6.78
CA ARG A 52 -17.90 -3.80 7.73
C ARG A 52 -18.86 -2.64 7.81
N ASN A 53 -20.12 -2.96 7.55
CA ASN A 53 -21.28 -2.13 7.77
C ASN A 53 -21.10 -1.21 9.00
#